data_AF-A0A1X2IAT7-F1
#
_entry.id   AF-A0A1X2IAT7-F1
#
_cell.length_a   1.000
_cell.length_b   1.000
_cell.length_c   1.000
_cell.angle_alpha   90.00
_cell.angle_beta   90.00
_cell.angle_gamma   90.00
#
_symmetry.space_group_name_H-M   'P 1'
#
loop_
_entity.id
_entity.type
_entity.pdbx_description
1 polymer ?
#
loop_
_entity_poly.entity_id
_entity_poly.type
_entity_poly.pdbx_seq_one_letter_code
_entity_poly.pdbx_strand_id
1 'polypeptide(L)'
;STDYDVHVDQLIQHITTHWKFDHLDSIQAQSYKHIATQVQQHVRITVKSASDTTWGQQQVILNPSSVDMMDVDILMAQIFGAIQSHTQGKLPLEWDRLGDQLGKPALESYLRKIVLSHCGPPISTAGDDNSNTKNDDPMMIISAQCLVENSNQLSAQLDRYIGTHLLHIFDIMDRHVLPDLLTATSENLRGVLDYFNSVFLNKDDQELLLEVLPWQGSIKNTYMKSILPSLNKDTGHSSHFFTRYTCLAR
;
A
#
# COMPACT_ATOMS: atom_id res chain seq x y z
N SER A 1 6.85 39.45 -4.15
CA SER A 1 7.16 39.07 -2.77
C SER A 1 6.14 39.77 -1.88
N THR A 2 5.19 39.01 -1.35
CA THR A 2 4.23 39.48 -0.35
C THR A 2 4.39 38.49 0.78
N ASP A 3 5.07 38.90 1.83
CA ASP A 3 5.03 38.15 3.08
C ASP A 3 3.61 38.29 3.65
N TYR A 4 3.02 37.19 4.07
CA TYR A 4 1.66 37.13 4.60
C TYR A 4 1.57 36.03 5.64
N ASP A 5 0.57 36.17 6.50
CA ASP A 5 0.27 35.23 7.57
C ASP A 5 -0.35 33.95 7.00
N VAL A 6 0.15 32.81 7.48
CA VAL A 6 -0.32 31.47 7.08
C VAL A 6 -0.83 30.75 8.31
N HIS A 7 -2.07 30.28 8.24
CA HIS A 7 -2.67 29.43 9.26
C HIS A 7 -2.09 28.02 9.18
N VAL A 8 -1.32 27.64 10.19
CA VAL A 8 -0.58 26.35 10.24
C VAL A 8 -1.53 25.17 10.08
N ASP A 9 -2.69 25.20 10.74
CA ASP A 9 -3.66 24.11 10.75
C ASP A 9 -4.27 23.88 9.35
N GLN A 10 -4.60 24.96 8.65
CA GLN A 10 -5.13 24.90 7.29
C GLN A 10 -4.08 24.40 6.31
N LEU A 11 -2.84 24.89 6.43
CA LEU A 11 -1.70 24.43 5.62
C LEU A 11 -1.50 22.92 5.75
N ILE A 12 -1.46 22.45 7.00
CA ILE A 12 -1.27 21.03 7.32
C ILE A 12 -2.42 20.19 6.79
N GLN A 13 -3.66 20.65 6.96
CA GLN A 13 -4.83 19.95 6.45
C GLN A 13 -4.77 19.82 4.92
N HIS A 14 -4.39 20.87 4.20
CA HIS A 14 -4.26 20.84 2.74
C HIS A 14 -3.16 19.87 2.29
N ILE A 15 -1.99 19.94 2.89
CA ILE A 15 -0.87 19.05 2.57
C ILE A 15 -1.24 17.59 2.83
N THR A 16 -1.81 17.32 4.01
CA THR A 16 -2.20 15.96 4.39
C THR A 16 -3.28 15.40 3.47
N THR A 17 -4.27 16.23 3.12
CA THR A 17 -5.35 15.84 2.21
C THR A 17 -4.83 15.51 0.82
N HIS A 18 -3.98 16.37 0.25
CA HIS A 18 -3.32 16.10 -1.03
C HIS A 18 -2.52 14.80 -0.97
N TRP A 19 -1.73 14.63 0.09
CA TRP A 19 -0.88 13.46 0.21
C TRP A 19 -1.70 12.16 0.34
N LYS A 20 -2.79 12.19 1.12
CA LYS A 20 -3.69 11.05 1.29
C LYS A 20 -4.31 10.63 -0.05
N PHE A 21 -4.94 11.57 -0.76
CA PHE A 21 -5.73 11.24 -1.94
C PHE A 21 -4.90 11.05 -3.21
N ASP A 22 -3.91 11.91 -3.45
CA ASP A 22 -3.18 11.88 -4.72
C ASP A 22 -2.03 10.87 -4.71
N HIS A 23 -1.50 10.55 -3.53
CA HIS A 23 -0.34 9.66 -3.39
C HIS A 23 -0.67 8.37 -2.64
N LEU A 24 -1.11 8.45 -1.38
CA LEU A 24 -1.24 7.26 -0.52
C LEU A 24 -2.28 6.28 -1.06
N ASP A 25 -3.47 6.77 -1.44
CA ASP A 25 -4.55 5.92 -1.96
C ASP A 25 -4.15 5.24 -3.29
N SER A 26 -3.42 5.96 -4.13
CA SER A 26 -2.87 5.42 -5.38
C SER A 26 -1.83 4.33 -5.11
N ILE A 27 -0.91 4.56 -4.17
CA ILE A 27 0.10 3.57 -3.74
C ILE A 27 -0.59 2.33 -3.19
N GLN A 28 -1.59 2.51 -2.32
CA GLN A 28 -2.36 1.44 -1.70
C GLN A 28 -3.07 0.59 -2.76
N ALA A 29 -3.85 1.22 -3.65
CA ALA A 29 -4.60 0.53 -4.70
C ALA A 29 -3.67 -0.22 -5.69
N GLN A 30 -2.57 0.41 -6.10
CA GLN A 30 -1.60 -0.23 -6.98
C GLN A 30 -0.95 -1.43 -6.31
N SER A 31 -0.55 -1.29 -5.04
CA SER A 31 0.08 -2.36 -4.27
C SER A 31 -0.84 -3.57 -4.17
N TYR A 32 -2.13 -3.39 -3.87
CA TYR A 32 -3.08 -4.50 -3.79
C TYR A 32 -3.26 -5.25 -5.10
N LYS A 33 -3.33 -4.52 -6.22
CA LYS A 33 -3.43 -5.13 -7.54
C LYS A 33 -2.19 -5.97 -7.83
N HIS A 34 -1.00 -5.44 -7.57
CA HIS A 34 0.24 -6.18 -7.79
C HIS A 34 0.35 -7.41 -6.89
N ILE A 35 0.01 -7.28 -5.61
CA ILE A 35 -0.01 -8.39 -4.67
C ILE A 35 -0.95 -9.50 -5.14
N ALA A 36 -2.18 -9.15 -5.53
CA ALA A 36 -3.14 -10.15 -5.99
C ALA A 36 -2.60 -10.93 -7.20
N THR A 37 -1.97 -10.23 -8.15
CA THR A 37 -1.30 -10.89 -9.29
C THR A 37 -0.14 -11.78 -8.86
N GLN A 38 0.69 -11.34 -7.90
CA GLN A 38 1.79 -12.15 -7.38
C GLN A 38 1.29 -13.40 -6.65
N VAL A 39 0.28 -13.28 -5.78
CA VAL A 39 -0.33 -14.42 -5.07
C VAL A 39 -0.85 -15.46 -6.06
N GLN A 40 -1.49 -15.04 -7.16
CA GLN A 40 -1.92 -15.96 -8.22
C GLN A 40 -0.75 -16.69 -8.87
N GLN A 41 0.40 -16.03 -9.09
CA GLN A 41 1.59 -16.66 -9.67
C GLN A 41 2.25 -17.71 -8.76
N HIS A 42 2.00 -17.60 -7.45
CA HIS A 42 2.49 -18.55 -6.44
C HIS A 42 1.61 -19.81 -6.32
N VAL A 43 0.42 -19.81 -6.90
CA VAL A 43 -0.52 -20.93 -6.87
C VAL A 43 -0.55 -21.60 -8.25
N ARG A 44 -0.24 -22.89 -8.31
CA ARG A 44 -0.36 -23.72 -9.52
C ARG A 44 -1.27 -24.89 -9.24
N ILE A 45 -2.23 -25.10 -10.14
CA ILE A 45 -3.10 -26.27 -10.11
C ILE A 45 -2.86 -27.04 -11.39
N THR A 46 -2.58 -28.33 -11.26
CA THR A 46 -2.28 -29.23 -12.39
C THR A 46 -3.24 -30.41 -12.37
N VAL A 47 -3.65 -30.89 -13.54
CA VAL A 47 -4.44 -32.12 -13.69
C VAL A 47 -3.46 -33.25 -14.00
N LYS A 48 -3.41 -34.30 -13.18
CA LYS A 48 -2.72 -35.55 -13.54
C LYS A 48 -3.73 -36.58 -14.01
N SER A 49 -3.41 -37.27 -15.11
CA SER A 49 -4.12 -38.47 -15.56
C SER A 49 -3.26 -39.70 -15.27
N ALA A 50 -3.86 -40.81 -14.84
CA ALA A 50 -3.14 -42.05 -14.49
C ALA A 50 -2.33 -42.68 -15.66
N SER A 51 -2.50 -42.19 -16.89
CA SER A 51 -1.76 -42.65 -18.07
C SER A 51 -0.41 -41.95 -18.29
N ASP A 52 -0.08 -40.87 -17.56
CA ASP A 52 1.19 -40.14 -17.71
C ASP A 52 2.29 -40.65 -16.75
N THR A 53 2.66 -41.92 -16.90
CA THR A 53 3.92 -42.46 -16.35
C THR A 53 5.04 -42.37 -17.40
N THR A 54 5.45 -41.16 -17.79
CA THR A 54 6.74 -40.99 -18.47
C THR A 54 7.34 -39.62 -18.19
N TRP A 55 8.60 -39.62 -17.78
CA TRP A 55 9.36 -38.48 -17.32
C TRP A 55 9.60 -37.46 -18.44
N GLY A 56 9.11 -36.24 -18.25
CA GLY A 56 9.48 -35.08 -19.06
C GLY A 56 8.67 -33.88 -18.62
N GLN A 57 9.35 -32.80 -18.24
CA GLN A 57 8.73 -31.49 -18.06
C GLN A 57 8.10 -31.06 -19.40
N GLN A 58 6.82 -31.39 -19.59
CA GLN A 58 6.01 -30.82 -20.64
C GLN A 58 4.89 -30.02 -19.98
N GLN A 59 4.91 -28.72 -20.23
CA GLN A 59 3.68 -27.93 -20.25
C GLN A 59 2.80 -28.57 -21.32
N VAL A 60 1.87 -29.44 -20.93
CA VAL A 60 1.06 -30.18 -21.89
C VAL A 60 -0.04 -29.27 -22.42
N ILE A 61 0.08 -28.97 -23.72
CA ILE A 61 -1.02 -28.55 -24.59
C ILE A 61 -2.11 -29.64 -24.49
N LEU A 62 -3.24 -29.27 -23.92
CA LEU A 62 -4.35 -30.15 -23.55
C LEU A 62 -5.04 -30.78 -24.78
N ASN A 63 -5.26 -32.10 -24.72
CA ASN A 63 -6.00 -32.88 -25.73
C ASN A 63 -7.44 -33.16 -25.19
N PRO A 64 -8.51 -33.01 -25.99
CA PRO A 64 -9.83 -32.58 -25.47
C PRO A 64 -10.88 -33.67 -25.23
N SER A 65 -10.54 -34.84 -24.67
CA SER A 65 -11.45 -36.00 -24.80
C SER A 65 -11.83 -36.81 -23.55
N SER A 66 -11.80 -36.28 -22.32
CA SER A 66 -12.41 -37.05 -21.21
C SER A 66 -13.01 -36.32 -20.00
N VAL A 67 -12.94 -35.00 -19.89
CA VAL A 67 -13.79 -34.16 -19.04
C VAL A 67 -13.99 -32.89 -19.85
N ASP A 68 -15.20 -32.33 -19.93
CA ASP A 68 -15.43 -31.08 -20.67
C ASP A 68 -14.40 -30.05 -20.19
N MET A 69 -13.37 -29.78 -20.99
CA MET A 69 -12.26 -28.89 -20.61
C MET A 69 -12.78 -27.52 -20.18
N MET A 70 -13.95 -27.15 -20.71
CA MET A 70 -14.73 -25.99 -20.32
C MET A 70 -15.07 -25.98 -18.82
N ASP A 71 -15.42 -27.10 -18.20
CA ASP A 71 -15.76 -27.16 -16.77
C ASP A 71 -14.53 -27.01 -15.88
N VAL A 72 -13.38 -27.56 -16.30
CA VAL A 72 -12.09 -27.37 -15.61
C VAL A 72 -11.63 -25.93 -15.74
N ASP A 73 -11.75 -25.32 -16.92
CA ASP A 73 -11.40 -23.92 -17.15
C ASP A 73 -12.29 -22.96 -16.34
N ILE A 74 -13.60 -23.25 -16.25
CA ILE A 74 -14.54 -22.52 -15.39
C ILE A 74 -14.15 -22.67 -13.93
N LEU A 75 -13.84 -23.88 -13.47
CA LEU A 75 -13.40 -24.14 -12.10
C LEU A 75 -12.12 -23.35 -11.77
N MET A 76 -11.13 -23.37 -12.66
CA MET A 76 -9.90 -22.59 -12.49
C MET A 76 -10.19 -21.09 -12.44
N ALA A 77 -11.04 -20.58 -13.33
CA ALA A 77 -11.43 -19.18 -13.33
C ALA A 77 -12.14 -18.77 -12.02
N GLN A 78 -13.03 -19.62 -11.50
CA GLN A 78 -13.71 -19.39 -10.21
C GLN A 78 -12.73 -19.42 -9.03
N ILE A 79 -11.80 -20.38 -9.03
CA ILE A 79 -10.76 -20.49 -8.02
C ILE A 79 -9.88 -19.23 -8.01
N PHE A 80 -9.35 -18.82 -9.17
CA PHE A 80 -8.49 -17.63 -9.25
C PHE A 80 -9.25 -16.33 -8.96
N GLY A 81 -10.53 -16.26 -9.31
CA GLY A 81 -11.42 -15.16 -8.92
C GLY A 81 -11.62 -15.09 -7.41
N ALA A 82 -11.82 -16.23 -6.75
CA ALA A 82 -11.96 -16.32 -5.30
C ALA A 82 -10.66 -15.94 -4.57
N ILE A 83 -9.49 -16.41 -5.06
CA ILE A 83 -8.17 -16.02 -4.53
C ILE A 83 -7.98 -14.50 -4.61
N GLN A 84 -8.32 -13.91 -5.76
CA GLN A 84 -8.22 -12.48 -5.96
C GLN A 84 -9.13 -11.71 -5.01
N SER A 85 -10.41 -12.11 -4.90
CA SER A 85 -11.36 -11.46 -4.00
C SER A 85 -10.94 -11.58 -2.54
N HIS A 86 -10.48 -12.75 -2.10
CA HIS A 86 -9.98 -12.97 -0.74
C HIS A 86 -8.77 -12.09 -0.44
N THR A 87 -7.81 -12.04 -1.37
CA THR A 87 -6.62 -11.18 -1.26
C THR A 87 -7.01 -9.71 -1.18
N GLN A 88 -7.88 -9.24 -2.07
CA GLN A 88 -8.35 -7.87 -2.11
C GLN A 88 -9.20 -7.48 -0.88
N GLY A 89 -9.83 -8.44 -0.21
CA GLY A 89 -10.55 -8.21 1.04
C GLY A 89 -9.65 -8.13 2.26
N LYS A 90 -8.57 -8.91 2.32
CA LYS A 90 -7.67 -8.97 3.49
C LYS A 90 -6.63 -7.84 3.52
N LEU A 91 -6.11 -7.45 2.35
CA LEU A 91 -5.05 -6.44 2.26
C LEU A 91 -5.43 -5.04 2.78
N PRO A 92 -6.67 -4.54 2.56
CA PRO A 92 -7.15 -3.30 3.18
C PRO A 92 -7.04 -3.33 4.70
N LEU A 93 -7.46 -4.42 5.34
CA LEU A 93 -7.46 -4.54 6.80
C LEU A 93 -6.04 -4.54 7.37
N GLU A 94 -5.11 -5.23 6.71
CA GLU A 94 -3.71 -5.25 7.13
C GLU A 94 -3.04 -3.90 6.88
N TRP A 95 -3.38 -3.23 5.79
CA TRP A 95 -2.86 -1.88 5.54
C TRP A 95 -3.38 -0.88 6.56
N ASP A 96 -4.66 -0.92 6.91
CA ASP A 96 -5.21 -0.01 7.93
C ASP A 96 -4.49 -0.22 9.27
N ARG A 97 -4.23 -1.47 9.64
CA ARG A 97 -3.47 -1.82 10.85
C ARG A 97 -2.01 -1.36 10.83
N LEU A 98 -1.34 -1.45 9.67
CA LEU A 98 0.08 -1.10 9.53
C LEU A 98 0.30 0.39 9.20
N GLY A 99 -0.72 1.03 8.64
CA GLY A 99 -0.70 2.36 8.03
C GLY A 99 -1.04 3.49 8.99
N ASP A 100 -1.31 3.23 10.26
CA ASP A 100 -1.68 4.25 11.26
C ASP A 100 -0.75 5.47 11.27
N GLN A 101 0.57 5.24 11.12
CA GLN A 101 1.58 6.31 11.09
C GLN A 101 1.54 7.17 9.80
N LEU A 102 0.97 6.64 8.72
CA LEU A 102 0.68 7.38 7.48
C LEU A 102 -0.77 7.88 7.43
N GLY A 103 -1.57 7.56 8.45
CA GLY A 103 -2.92 8.07 8.60
C GLY A 103 -2.92 9.59 8.79
N LYS A 104 -4.06 10.19 8.45
CA LYS A 104 -4.26 11.65 8.52
C LYS A 104 -3.82 12.24 9.88
N PRO A 105 -4.22 11.70 11.05
CA PRO A 105 -3.85 12.29 12.34
C PRO A 105 -2.34 12.28 12.61
N ALA A 106 -1.66 11.18 12.27
CA ALA A 106 -0.22 11.04 12.47
C ALA A 106 0.56 11.98 11.56
N LEU A 107 0.16 12.07 10.28
CA LEU A 107 0.79 12.95 9.32
C LEU A 107 0.57 14.43 9.66
N GLU A 108 -0.65 14.81 10.10
CA GLU A 108 -0.93 16.17 10.57
C GLU A 108 -0.07 16.53 11.79
N SER A 109 0.03 15.62 12.76
CA SER A 109 0.88 15.82 13.93
C SER A 109 2.37 15.95 13.56
N TYR A 110 2.85 15.15 12.61
CA TYR A 110 4.23 15.21 12.15
C TYR A 110 4.51 16.51 11.39
N LEU A 111 3.64 16.90 10.47
CA LEU A 111 3.74 18.16 9.72
C LEU A 111 3.73 19.36 10.66
N ARG A 112 2.85 19.38 11.67
CA ARG A 112 2.83 20.39 12.72
C ARG A 112 4.19 20.49 13.39
N LYS A 113 4.74 19.37 13.84
CA LYS A 113 6.04 19.34 14.51
C LYS A 113 7.15 19.93 13.62
N ILE A 114 7.26 19.51 12.36
CA ILE A 114 8.36 19.97 11.50
C ILE A 114 8.19 21.44 11.08
N VAL A 115 6.97 21.88 10.77
CA VAL A 115 6.68 23.27 10.40
C VAL A 115 7.00 24.19 11.57
N LEU A 116 6.60 23.83 12.78
CA LEU A 116 6.87 24.64 13.97
C LEU A 116 8.33 24.60 14.41
N SER A 117 9.05 23.51 14.14
CA SER A 117 10.48 23.46 14.43
C SER A 117 11.32 24.42 13.57
N HIS A 118 10.85 24.76 12.37
CA HIS A 118 11.54 25.64 11.42
C HIS A 118 10.98 27.06 11.39
N CYS A 119 9.66 27.20 11.51
CA CYS A 119 8.94 28.48 11.36
C CYS A 119 8.08 28.86 12.56
N GLY A 120 8.16 28.10 13.65
CA GLY A 120 7.48 28.47 14.90
C GLY A 120 8.08 29.75 15.48
N PRO A 121 7.30 30.48 16.29
CA PRO A 121 7.82 31.64 17.00
C PRO A 121 9.02 31.19 17.85
N PRO A 122 10.11 31.99 17.93
CA PRO A 122 11.17 31.69 18.86
C PRO A 122 10.56 31.54 20.25
N ILE A 123 10.94 30.48 20.96
CA ILE A 123 10.47 30.23 22.33
C ILE A 123 10.92 31.42 23.17
N SER A 124 10.06 32.42 23.32
CA SER A 124 10.29 33.58 24.15
C SER A 124 10.35 33.10 25.59
N THR A 125 11.57 32.83 26.06
CA THR A 125 11.92 32.75 27.48
C THR A 125 11.96 34.19 28.03
N ALA A 126 10.81 34.85 28.05
CA ALA A 126 10.53 36.11 28.72
C ALA A 126 9.00 36.25 28.67
N GLY A 127 8.27 36.00 29.75
CA GLY A 127 8.18 36.98 30.82
C GLY A 127 7.29 38.12 30.35
N ASP A 128 5.97 37.92 30.36
CA ASP A 128 5.06 38.86 31.04
C ASP A 128 3.59 38.42 30.96
N ASP A 129 2.93 38.73 32.05
CA ASP A 129 1.58 38.40 32.47
C ASP A 129 0.45 38.95 31.57
N ASN A 130 -0.73 38.34 31.78
CA ASN A 130 -2.08 38.82 31.44
C ASN A 130 -2.56 38.68 29.98
N SER A 131 -2.98 37.46 29.61
CA SER A 131 -4.20 37.32 28.81
C SER A 131 -5.11 36.23 29.38
N ASN A 132 -6.21 36.70 29.95
CA ASN A 132 -7.26 35.90 30.58
C ASN A 132 -8.24 35.41 29.49
N THR A 133 -7.75 34.68 28.49
CA THR A 133 -8.57 34.11 27.39
C THR A 133 -8.69 32.60 27.58
N LYS A 134 -9.82 32.21 28.18
CA LYS A 134 -10.31 30.83 28.25
C LYS A 134 -10.68 30.35 26.84
N ASN A 135 -10.17 29.18 26.47
CA ASN A 135 -10.74 28.22 25.53
C ASN A 135 -10.86 28.61 24.05
N ASP A 136 -9.77 29.05 23.42
CA ASP A 136 -9.59 28.85 21.98
C ASP A 136 -8.17 28.33 21.77
N ASP A 137 -8.03 27.21 21.08
CA ASP A 137 -6.73 26.68 20.65
C ASP A 137 -6.03 27.83 19.91
N PRO A 138 -4.85 28.32 20.34
CA PRO A 138 -4.26 29.52 19.75
C PRO A 138 -4.00 29.25 18.28
N MET A 139 -4.80 29.88 17.43
CA MET A 139 -4.73 29.71 15.98
C MET A 139 -3.31 30.08 15.54
N MET A 140 -2.52 29.06 15.22
CA MET A 140 -1.08 29.24 15.09
C MET A 140 -0.77 29.81 13.70
N ILE A 141 -0.17 30.99 13.69
CA ILE A 141 0.13 31.76 12.48
C ILE A 141 1.65 31.80 12.28
N ILE A 142 2.10 31.59 11.05
CA ILE A 142 3.50 31.68 10.64
C ILE A 142 3.65 32.51 9.37
N SER A 143 4.84 33.05 9.14
CA SER A 143 5.15 33.82 7.91
C SER A 143 5.30 32.90 6.70
N ALA A 144 4.67 33.28 5.59
CA ALA A 144 4.84 32.63 4.30
C ALA A 144 6.31 32.64 3.83
N GLN A 145 7.06 33.71 4.14
CA GLN A 145 8.47 33.83 3.79
C GLN A 145 9.31 32.72 4.45
N CYS A 146 9.07 32.42 5.73
CA CYS A 146 9.79 31.34 6.42
C CYS A 146 9.56 29.96 5.76
N LEU A 147 8.32 29.68 5.35
CA LEU A 147 7.99 28.42 4.68
C LEU A 147 8.69 28.30 3.33
N VAL A 148 8.86 29.40 2.60
CA VAL A 148 9.60 29.42 1.33
C VAL A 148 11.08 29.12 1.58
N GLU A 149 11.68 29.75 2.58
CA GLU A 149 13.10 29.57 2.93
C GLU A 149 13.41 28.14 3.40
N ASN A 150 12.49 27.51 4.13
CA ASN A 150 12.65 26.16 4.67
C ASN A 150 11.99 25.07 3.82
N SER A 151 11.38 25.41 2.68
CA SER A 151 10.59 24.51 1.83
C SER A 151 11.33 23.21 1.49
N ASN A 152 12.61 23.31 1.08
CA ASN A 152 13.41 22.14 0.74
C ASN A 152 13.66 21.21 1.94
N GLN A 153 13.91 21.78 3.12
CA GLN A 153 14.14 20.98 4.34
C GLN A 153 12.85 20.32 4.81
N LEU A 154 11.73 21.04 4.76
CA LEU A 154 10.41 20.52 5.10
C LEU A 154 10.01 19.37 4.17
N SER A 155 10.17 19.54 2.85
CA SER A 155 9.93 18.49 1.86
C SER A 155 10.80 17.26 2.10
N ALA A 156 12.11 17.44 2.32
CA ALA A 156 13.01 16.32 2.57
C ALA A 156 12.67 15.55 3.87
N GLN A 157 12.20 16.24 4.92
CA GLN A 157 11.76 15.60 6.16
C GLN A 157 10.45 14.84 5.96
N LEU A 158 9.49 15.43 5.24
CA LEU A 158 8.23 14.78 4.87
C LEU A 158 8.48 13.51 4.03
N ASP A 159 9.30 13.61 2.99
CA ASP A 159 9.68 12.48 2.13
C ASP A 159 10.35 11.36 2.92
N ARG A 160 11.26 11.73 3.84
CA ARG A 160 11.93 10.75 4.71
C ARG A 160 10.94 10.06 5.64
N TYR A 161 10.02 10.81 6.24
CA TYR A 161 8.98 10.26 7.12
C TYR A 161 8.12 9.26 6.36
N ILE A 162 7.57 9.67 5.21
CA ILE A 162 6.74 8.84 4.35
C ILE A 162 7.49 7.60 3.88
N GLY A 163 8.69 7.79 3.33
CA GLY A 163 9.49 6.71 2.77
C GLY A 163 9.86 5.67 3.82
N THR A 164 10.17 6.09 5.04
CA THR A 164 10.49 5.18 6.16
C THR A 164 9.28 4.34 6.55
N HIS A 165 8.10 4.94 6.68
CA HIS A 165 6.90 4.23 7.08
C HIS A 165 6.36 3.32 5.98
N LEU A 166 6.37 3.77 4.71
CA LEU A 166 6.02 2.91 3.58
C LEU A 166 6.96 1.71 3.46
N LEU A 167 8.27 1.92 3.65
CA LEU A 167 9.25 0.83 3.70
C LEU A 167 8.96 -0.17 4.78
N HIS A 168 8.60 0.31 5.96
CA HIS A 168 8.27 -0.53 7.10
C HIS A 168 7.00 -1.36 6.82
N ILE A 169 5.95 -0.74 6.28
CA ILE A 169 4.71 -1.42 5.90
C ILE A 169 5.00 -2.52 4.89
N PHE A 170 5.73 -2.23 3.81
CA PHE A 170 6.04 -3.24 2.79
C PHE A 170 6.93 -4.36 3.33
N ASP A 171 7.87 -4.07 4.22
CA ASP A 171 8.70 -5.09 4.86
C ASP A 171 7.86 -6.04 5.73
N ILE A 172 6.91 -5.51 6.51
CA ILE A 172 5.98 -6.34 7.29
C ILE A 172 5.05 -7.13 6.36
N MET A 173 4.56 -6.51 5.29
CA MET A 173 3.72 -7.21 4.31
C MET A 173 4.46 -8.40 3.69
N ASP A 174 5.67 -8.17 3.17
CA ASP A 174 6.50 -9.21 2.52
C ASP A 174 6.87 -10.35 3.49
N ARG A 175 7.14 -10.05 4.78
CA ARG A 175 7.63 -11.05 5.73
C ARG A 175 6.55 -11.83 6.47
N HIS A 176 5.38 -11.23 6.67
CA HIS A 176 4.36 -11.79 7.56
C HIS A 176 3.02 -11.90 6.85
N VAL A 177 2.47 -10.78 6.36
CA VAL A 177 1.09 -10.75 5.84
C VAL A 177 0.91 -11.65 4.62
N LEU A 178 1.84 -11.58 3.66
CA LEU A 178 1.69 -12.29 2.39
C LEU A 178 2.00 -13.78 2.49
N PRO A 179 3.05 -14.21 3.21
CA PRO A 179 3.22 -15.62 3.54
C PRO A 179 1.98 -16.21 4.25
N ASP A 180 1.41 -15.49 5.21
CA ASP A 180 0.22 -15.96 5.94
C ASP A 180 -1.02 -16.00 5.05
N LEU A 181 -1.20 -14.99 4.19
CA LEU A 181 -2.28 -14.96 3.20
C LEU A 181 -2.14 -16.12 2.22
N LEU A 182 -0.93 -16.39 1.72
CA LEU A 182 -0.67 -17.49 0.80
C LEU A 182 -0.93 -18.85 1.46
N THR A 183 -0.50 -19.01 2.71
CA THR A 183 -0.75 -20.23 3.50
C THR A 183 -2.25 -20.47 3.70
N ALA A 184 -2.98 -19.47 4.20
CA ALA A 184 -4.42 -19.58 4.40
C ALA A 184 -5.17 -19.83 3.07
N THR A 185 -4.73 -19.19 2.00
CA THR A 185 -5.28 -19.44 0.65
C THR A 185 -5.01 -20.88 0.22
N SER A 186 -3.80 -21.39 0.42
CA SER A 186 -3.44 -22.75 0.04
C SER A 186 -4.24 -23.83 0.78
N GLU A 187 -4.52 -23.62 2.07
CA GLU A 187 -5.33 -24.53 2.88
C GLU A 187 -6.78 -24.57 2.38
N ASN A 188 -7.35 -23.39 2.12
CA ASN A 188 -8.70 -23.28 1.55
C ASN A 188 -8.80 -23.95 0.18
N LEU A 189 -7.79 -23.74 -0.69
CA LEU A 189 -7.75 -24.36 -2.00
C LEU A 189 -7.63 -25.88 -1.93
N ARG A 190 -6.80 -26.41 -1.03
CA ARG A 190 -6.67 -27.86 -0.84
C ARG A 190 -8.03 -28.48 -0.48
N GLY A 191 -8.78 -27.87 0.44
CA GLY A 191 -10.12 -28.34 0.78
C GLY A 191 -11.11 -28.32 -0.40
N VAL A 192 -11.04 -27.29 -1.25
CA VAL A 192 -11.85 -27.24 -2.48
C VAL A 192 -11.44 -28.33 -3.46
N LEU A 193 -10.15 -28.52 -3.72
CA LEU A 193 -9.68 -29.56 -4.65
C LEU A 193 -9.99 -30.96 -4.15
N ASP A 194 -9.85 -31.24 -2.85
CA ASP A 194 -10.19 -32.53 -2.25
C ASP A 194 -11.67 -32.87 -2.46
N TYR A 195 -12.56 -31.87 -2.34
CA TYR A 195 -13.98 -32.03 -2.67
C TYR A 195 -14.18 -32.36 -4.15
N PHE A 196 -13.53 -31.63 -5.06
CA PHE A 196 -13.68 -31.89 -6.50
C PHE A 196 -13.12 -33.26 -6.92
N ASN A 197 -11.94 -33.63 -6.40
CA ASN A 197 -11.31 -34.93 -6.64
C ASN A 197 -12.22 -36.07 -6.15
N SER A 198 -12.80 -35.94 -4.95
CA SER A 198 -13.65 -36.99 -4.38
C SER A 198 -15.03 -37.12 -5.03
N VAL A 199 -15.65 -36.02 -5.45
CA VAL A 199 -17.03 -36.00 -5.95
C VAL A 199 -17.11 -36.16 -7.47
N PHE A 200 -16.20 -35.53 -8.22
CA PHE A 200 -16.31 -35.45 -9.69
C PHE A 200 -15.25 -36.28 -10.41
N LEU A 201 -13.99 -36.26 -9.96
CA LEU A 201 -12.88 -36.85 -10.72
C LEU A 201 -12.50 -38.29 -10.34
N ASN A 202 -13.09 -38.80 -9.25
CA ASN A 202 -12.86 -40.15 -8.72
C ASN A 202 -13.16 -41.31 -9.71
N LYS A 203 -13.75 -41.00 -10.87
CA LYS A 203 -14.14 -41.98 -11.91
C LYS A 203 -13.27 -41.93 -13.17
N ASP A 204 -12.56 -40.83 -13.40
CA ASP A 204 -11.91 -40.54 -14.69
C ASP A 204 -10.37 -40.65 -14.64
N ASP A 205 -9.82 -41.28 -13.59
CA ASP A 205 -8.37 -41.41 -13.36
C ASP A 205 -7.62 -40.06 -13.39
N GLN A 206 -8.34 -38.96 -13.11
CA GLN A 206 -7.84 -37.60 -13.08
C GLN A 206 -7.80 -37.06 -11.65
N GLU A 207 -6.76 -36.31 -11.32
CA GLU A 207 -6.63 -35.65 -10.01
C GLU A 207 -6.12 -34.22 -10.18
N LEU A 208 -6.75 -33.28 -9.49
CA LEU A 208 -6.27 -31.91 -9.35
C LEU A 208 -5.23 -31.85 -8.23
N LEU A 209 -4.02 -31.41 -8.57
CA LEU A 209 -2.92 -31.24 -7.64
C LEU A 209 -2.58 -29.76 -7.49
N LEU A 210 -2.58 -29.31 -6.23
CA LEU A 210 -2.13 -27.98 -5.84
C LEU A 210 -0.64 -27.97 -5.53
N GLU A 211 0.12 -27.16 -6.27
CA GLU A 211 1.48 -26.77 -5.95
C GLU A 211 1.47 -25.28 -5.53
N VAL A 212 1.99 -24.99 -4.33
CA VAL A 212 2.15 -23.61 -3.85
C VAL A 212 3.63 -23.31 -3.69
N LEU A 213 4.11 -22.34 -4.46
CA LEU A 213 5.47 -21.86 -4.37
C LEU A 213 5.60 -20.91 -3.18
N PRO A 214 6.65 -21.02 -2.34
CA PRO A 214 6.84 -20.09 -1.23
C PRO A 214 6.94 -18.65 -1.73
N TRP A 215 6.49 -17.70 -0.93
CA TRP A 215 6.59 -16.28 -1.26
C TRP A 215 8.05 -15.88 -1.49
N GLN A 216 8.37 -15.41 -2.69
CA GLN A 216 9.71 -14.94 -3.08
C GLN A 216 9.69 -13.49 -3.58
N GLY A 217 8.50 -12.88 -3.66
CA GLY A 217 8.34 -11.50 -4.07
C GLY A 217 8.89 -10.53 -3.04
N SER A 218 9.46 -9.42 -3.51
CA SER A 218 9.67 -8.25 -2.67
C SER A 218 8.89 -7.09 -3.28
N ILE A 219 7.69 -6.85 -2.76
CA ILE A 219 6.92 -5.65 -3.10
C ILE A 219 7.79 -4.43 -2.90
N LYS A 220 8.58 -4.43 -1.81
CA LYS A 220 9.56 -3.40 -1.52
C LYS A 220 10.48 -3.11 -2.71
N ASN A 221 11.04 -4.11 -3.38
CA ASN A 221 11.96 -3.89 -4.51
C ASN A 221 11.26 -3.34 -5.76
N THR A 222 10.02 -3.76 -6.02
CA THR A 222 9.21 -3.29 -7.15
C THR A 222 8.72 -1.86 -6.93
N TYR A 223 8.26 -1.56 -5.72
CA TYR A 223 7.61 -0.29 -5.39
C TYR A 223 8.57 0.79 -4.87
N MET A 224 9.70 0.45 -4.25
CA MET A 224 10.72 1.45 -3.88
C MET A 224 11.17 2.26 -5.10
N LYS A 225 11.36 1.59 -6.24
CA LYS A 225 11.81 2.21 -7.49
C LYS A 225 10.73 3.03 -8.18
N SER A 226 9.44 2.85 -7.87
CA SER A 226 8.34 3.61 -8.47
C SER A 226 7.79 4.69 -7.54
N ILE A 227 7.77 4.45 -6.22
CA ILE A 227 7.26 5.36 -5.20
C ILE A 227 8.25 6.50 -4.94
N LEU A 228 9.56 6.22 -4.83
CA LEU A 228 10.56 7.28 -4.61
C LEU A 228 10.60 8.29 -5.76
N PRO A 229 10.57 7.88 -7.05
CA PRO A 229 10.44 8.82 -8.14
C PRO A 229 9.06 9.46 -8.26
N SER A 230 8.01 8.96 -7.61
CA SER A 230 6.70 9.63 -7.61
C SER A 230 6.64 10.76 -6.59
N LEU A 231 7.31 10.59 -5.44
CA LEU A 231 7.64 11.69 -4.52
C LEU A 231 8.54 12.74 -5.19
N ASN A 232 9.48 12.26 -6.04
CA ASN A 232 10.40 13.14 -6.77
C ASN A 232 9.86 13.66 -8.11
N LYS A 233 8.82 13.11 -8.74
CA LYS A 233 8.43 13.46 -10.13
C LYS A 233 7.79 14.83 -10.28
N ASP A 234 7.56 15.54 -9.17
CA ASP A 234 7.47 16.99 -9.15
C ASP A 234 8.86 17.66 -9.31
N THR A 235 9.85 17.01 -9.94
CA THR A 235 11.21 17.50 -10.28
C THR A 235 11.23 18.57 -11.38
N GLY A 236 10.29 19.50 -11.30
CA GLY A 236 10.47 20.89 -11.73
C GLY A 236 10.03 21.91 -10.68
N HIS A 237 9.35 21.48 -9.61
CA HIS A 237 8.61 22.31 -8.65
C HIS A 237 8.73 21.83 -7.17
N SER A 238 9.58 20.84 -6.84
CA SER A 238 9.72 20.35 -5.45
C SER A 238 10.14 21.41 -4.44
N SER A 239 10.82 22.48 -4.89
CA SER A 239 11.13 23.67 -4.09
C SER A 239 9.89 24.49 -3.68
N HIS A 240 8.72 24.19 -4.25
CA HIS A 240 7.48 24.94 -4.05
C HIS A 240 6.33 24.12 -3.47
N PHE A 241 6.55 22.86 -3.04
CA PHE A 241 5.46 22.02 -2.51
C PHE A 241 4.73 22.71 -1.35
N PHE A 242 5.47 23.12 -0.31
CA PHE A 242 4.88 23.88 0.81
C PHE A 242 4.35 25.25 0.35
N THR A 243 5.08 25.94 -0.54
CA THR A 243 4.72 27.26 -1.10
C THR A 243 3.42 27.25 -1.91
N ARG A 244 3.05 26.12 -2.51
CA ARG A 244 1.79 25.98 -3.26
C ARG A 244 0.58 26.03 -2.35
N TYR A 245 0.71 25.47 -1.14
CA TYR A 245 -0.38 25.41 -0.16
C TYR A 245 -0.43 26.63 0.75
N THR A 246 0.65 27.43 0.85
CA THR A 246 0.62 28.68 1.63
C THR A 246 -0.44 29.65 1.12
N CYS A 247 -0.65 29.75 -0.19
CA CYS A 247 -1.68 30.63 -0.78
C CYS A 247 -3.12 30.21 -0.41
N LEU A 248 -3.33 28.92 -0.11
CA LEU A 248 -4.64 28.37 0.25
C LEU A 248 -4.92 28.46 1.76
N ALA A 249 -3.89 28.69 2.56
CA ALA A 249 -3.93 28.77 4.01
C ALA A 249 -3.71 30.22 4.53
N ARG A 250 -4.08 31.20 3.71
CA ARG A 250 -4.09 32.64 4.05
C ARG A 250 -5.24 33.01 4.97
#